data_AF-A0A1N6VN47-F1
#
_entry.id   AF-A0A1N6VN47-F1
#
_cell.length_a   1.000
_cell.length_b   1.000
_cell.length_c   1.000
_cell.angle_alpha   90.00
_cell.angle_beta   90.00
_cell.angle_gamma   90.00
#
_symmetry.space_group_name_H-M   'P 1'
#
loop_
_entity.id
_entity.type
_entity.pdbx_description
1 polymer ?
#
loop_
_entity_poly.entity_id
_entity_poly.type
_entity_poly.pdbx_seq_one_letter_code
_entity_poly.pdbx_strand_id
1 'polypeptide(L)'
;MPSRYRDELVVRCGGQLIVTIDAVDPCLCVYPLPEWELIEAKLRDLPSLREETRRLQRLLIGNAVDIELDGSGRFLVPPRLRTHAGLDKHAMLVGQLNKFQLWNEDAWNALADADLAAIKQPGALPDDLRDLIL
;
A
#
# COMPACT_ATOMS: atom_id res chain seq x y z
N MET A 1 3.77 -13.58 -2.50
CA MET A 1 4.71 -12.58 -3.09
C MET A 1 5.32 -13.16 -4.35
N PRO A 2 5.31 -12.46 -5.50
CA PRO A 2 6.03 -12.88 -6.71
C PRO A 2 7.52 -13.12 -6.43
N SER A 3 8.13 -14.11 -7.10
CA SER A 3 9.50 -14.57 -6.82
C SER A 3 10.53 -13.45 -6.84
N ARG A 4 10.50 -12.59 -7.87
CA ARG A 4 11.42 -11.45 -8.00
C ARG A 4 11.41 -10.55 -6.77
N TYR A 5 10.22 -10.17 -6.29
CA TYR A 5 10.10 -9.28 -5.13
C TYR A 5 10.39 -10.01 -3.81
N ARG A 6 10.01 -11.29 -3.70
CA ARG A 6 10.32 -12.09 -2.52
C ARG A 6 11.83 -12.11 -2.25
N ASP A 7 12.63 -12.43 -3.27
CA ASP A 7 14.07 -12.59 -3.10
C ASP A 7 14.72 -11.26 -2.71
N GLU A 8 14.27 -10.15 -3.31
CA GLU A 8 14.71 -8.80 -2.94
C GLU A 8 14.33 -8.44 -1.49
N LEU A 9 13.09 -8.71 -1.06
CA LEU A 9 12.63 -8.43 0.30
C LEU A 9 13.38 -9.26 1.35
N VAL A 10 13.73 -10.51 1.03
CA VAL A 10 14.57 -11.35 1.92
C VAL A 10 15.95 -10.74 2.08
N VAL A 11 16.60 -10.32 0.99
CA VAL A 11 17.92 -9.67 1.07
C VAL A 11 17.86 -8.34 1.81
N ARG A 12 16.81 -7.56 1.57
CA ARG A 12 16.70 -6.19 2.07
C ARG A 12 16.30 -6.10 3.55
N CYS A 13 15.36 -6.94 3.99
CA CYS A 13 14.78 -6.86 5.33
C CYS A 13 14.40 -8.23 5.91
N GLY A 14 15.03 -9.31 5.46
CA GLY A 14 14.74 -10.65 5.98
C GLY A 14 13.31 -11.12 5.73
N GLY A 15 12.57 -10.49 4.80
CA GLY A 15 11.16 -10.77 4.58
C GLY A 15 10.23 -10.17 5.64
N GLN A 16 10.71 -9.28 6.50
CA GLN A 16 9.90 -8.53 7.47
C GLN A 16 9.14 -7.40 6.77
N LEU A 17 7.82 -7.41 6.88
CA LEU A 17 6.94 -6.44 6.27
C LEU A 17 5.91 -5.92 7.28
N ILE A 18 5.29 -4.80 6.93
CA ILE A 18 4.19 -4.20 7.66
C ILE A 18 2.97 -4.13 6.74
N VAL A 19 1.83 -4.61 7.19
CA VAL A 19 0.55 -4.45 6.49
C VAL A 19 -0.33 -3.48 7.25
N THR A 20 -0.89 -2.50 6.55
CA THR A 20 -1.87 -1.56 7.09
C THR A 20 -2.91 -1.20 6.03
N ILE A 21 -3.93 -0.42 6.39
CA ILE A 21 -4.90 0.12 5.44
C ILE A 21 -4.30 1.28 4.65
N ASP A 22 -4.75 1.48 3.41
CA ASP A 22 -4.55 2.77 2.73
C ASP A 22 -5.51 3.83 3.30
N ALA A 23 -5.10 5.09 3.28
CA ALA A 23 -5.89 6.19 3.87
C ALA A 23 -6.89 6.80 2.87
N VAL A 24 -6.73 6.51 1.58
CA VAL A 24 -7.55 7.03 0.49
C VAL A 24 -8.36 5.90 -0.13
N ASP A 25 -7.68 4.79 -0.41
CA ASP A 25 -8.20 3.71 -1.22
C ASP A 25 -8.65 2.50 -0.37
N PRO A 26 -9.64 1.70 -0.84
CA PRO A 26 -10.11 0.51 -0.15
C PRO A 26 -9.16 -0.68 -0.34
N CYS A 27 -7.88 -0.48 -0.07
CA CYS A 27 -6.83 -1.50 -0.23
C CYS A 27 -5.94 -1.59 1.01
N LEU A 28 -5.06 -2.59 1.04
CA LEU A 28 -4.00 -2.67 2.05
C LEU A 28 -2.68 -2.18 1.46
N CYS A 29 -1.89 -1.47 2.26
CA CYS A 29 -0.49 -1.21 1.95
C CYS A 29 0.39 -2.28 2.59
N VAL A 30 1.39 -2.75 1.86
CA VAL A 30 2.43 -3.68 2.32
C VAL A 30 3.78 -3.01 2.16
N TYR A 31 4.41 -2.67 3.28
CA TYR A 31 5.70 -2.00 3.32
C TYR A 31 6.81 -2.98 3.69
N PRO A 32 7.97 -2.96 3.02
CA PRO A 32 9.20 -3.46 3.62
C PRO A 32 9.44 -2.73 4.96
N LEU A 33 9.87 -3.44 5.99
CA LEU A 33 10.08 -2.84 7.32
C LEU A 33 10.91 -1.53 7.29
N PRO A 34 12.05 -1.44 6.56
CA PRO A 34 12.84 -0.21 6.51
C PRO A 34 12.09 0.99 5.92
N GLU A 35 11.14 0.76 5.01
CA GLU A 35 10.31 1.84 4.44
C GLU A 35 9.23 2.30 5.42
N TRP A 36 8.68 1.36 6.19
CA TRP A 36 7.71 1.68 7.24
C TRP A 36 8.33 2.51 8.37
N GLU A 37 9.54 2.17 8.81
CA GLU A 37 10.25 2.92 9.85
C GLU A 37 10.43 4.40 9.50
N LEU A 38 10.63 4.72 8.20
CA LEU A 38 10.69 6.10 7.72
C LEU A 38 9.34 6.82 7.86
N ILE A 39 8.23 6.11 7.67
CA ILE A 39 6.87 6.64 7.84
C ILE A 39 6.59 6.86 9.32
N GLU A 40 6.94 5.90 10.18
CA GLU A 40 6.78 6.02 11.63
C GLU A 40 7.56 7.21 12.20
N ALA A 41 8.81 7.40 11.75
CA ALA A 41 9.62 8.55 12.15
C ALA A 41 8.92 9.88 11.78
N LYS A 42 8.45 10.00 10.54
CA LYS A 42 7.71 11.19 10.09
C LYS A 42 6.43 11.42 10.91
N LEU A 43 5.66 10.36 11.19
CA LEU A 43 4.42 10.46 11.96
C LEU A 43 4.67 10.81 13.43
N ARG A 44 5.81 10.42 13.99
CA ARG A 44 6.24 10.75 15.35
C ARG A 44 6.56 12.24 15.50
N ASP A 45 7.13 12.84 14.45
CA ASP A 45 7.54 14.25 14.44
C ASP A 45 6.37 15.23 14.20
N LEU A 46 5.19 14.72 13.82
CA LEU A 46 4.01 15.55 13.62
C LEU A 46 3.41 16.05 14.96
N PRO A 47 2.85 17.27 15.01
CA PRO A 47 2.20 17.79 16.22
C PRO A 47 1.01 16.94 16.67
N SER A 48 1.16 16.22 17.80
CA SER A 48 0.16 15.28 18.33
C SER A 48 -1.17 15.92 18.76
N LEU A 49 -1.17 17.24 19.04
CA LEU A 49 -2.38 17.99 19.40
C LEU A 49 -3.27 18.30 18.19
N ARG A 50 -2.77 18.16 16.96
CA ARG A 50 -3.59 18.30 15.75
C ARG A 50 -4.48 17.08 15.56
N GLU A 51 -5.75 17.31 15.30
CA GLU A 51 -6.72 16.23 15.16
C GLU A 51 -6.46 15.38 13.91
N GLU A 52 -6.01 16.01 12.82
CA GLU A 52 -5.67 15.35 11.57
C GLU A 52 -4.51 14.36 11.76
N THR A 53 -3.49 14.76 12.53
CA THR A 53 -2.37 13.89 12.92
C THR A 53 -2.88 12.67 13.68
N ARG A 54 -3.75 12.85 14.68
CA ARG A 54 -4.32 11.73 15.44
C ARG A 54 -5.21 10.83 14.58
N ARG A 55 -5.96 11.38 13.63
CA ARG A 55 -6.76 10.59 12.68
C ARG A 55 -5.86 9.73 11.81
N LEU A 56 -4.82 10.31 11.21
CA LEU A 56 -3.87 9.57 10.38
C LEU A 56 -3.11 8.50 11.16
N GLN A 57 -2.64 8.80 12.37
CA GLN A 57 -1.99 7.81 13.24
C GLN A 57 -2.92 6.64 13.59
N ARG A 58 -4.19 6.91 13.93
CA ARG A 58 -5.17 5.83 14.20
C ARG A 58 -5.45 4.97 12.97
N LEU A 59 -5.50 5.58 11.78
CA LEU A 59 -5.72 4.85 10.54
C LEU A 59 -4.48 4.02 10.16
N LEU A 60 -3.30 4.61 10.07
CA LEU A 60 -2.10 3.90 9.63
C LEU A 60 -1.49 3.04 10.74
N ILE A 61 -1.12 3.63 11.87
CA ILE A 61 -0.46 2.90 12.97
C ILE A 61 -1.44 1.95 13.66
N GLY A 62 -2.66 2.41 13.93
CA GLY A 62 -3.69 1.58 14.59
C GLY A 62 -4.17 0.38 13.75
N ASN A 63 -3.84 0.33 12.46
CA ASN A 63 -4.09 -0.84 11.60
C ASN A 63 -2.83 -1.60 11.21
N ALA A 64 -1.63 -1.09 11.54
CA ALA A 64 -0.38 -1.72 11.19
C ALA A 64 -0.23 -3.06 11.91
N VAL A 65 0.17 -4.08 11.16
CA VAL A 65 0.45 -5.42 11.64
C VAL A 65 1.77 -5.89 11.05
N ASP A 66 2.66 -6.34 11.93
CA ASP A 66 3.91 -7.00 11.56
C ASP A 66 3.61 -8.35 10.92
N ILE A 67 4.23 -8.60 9.77
CA ILE A 67 4.15 -9.88 9.08
C ILE A 67 5.54 -10.30 8.61
N GLU A 68 5.69 -11.59 8.39
CA GLU A 68 6.91 -12.17 7.86
C GLU A 68 6.57 -13.06 6.67
N LEU A 69 7.40 -13.02 5.63
CA LEU A 69 7.31 -13.96 4.52
C LEU A 69 7.78 -15.34 4.98
N ASP A 70 6.95 -16.36 4.76
CA ASP A 70 7.38 -17.75 4.93
C ASP A 70 8.42 -18.14 3.86
N GLY A 71 9.02 -19.34 3.99
CA GLY A 71 10.01 -19.84 3.02
C GLY A 71 9.48 -20.01 1.59
N SER A 72 8.15 -19.95 1.38
CA SER A 72 7.52 -19.95 0.06
C SER A 72 7.18 -18.53 -0.44
N GLY A 73 7.47 -17.48 0.34
CA GLY A 73 7.12 -16.09 0.04
C GLY A 73 5.65 -15.75 0.25
N ARG A 74 4.97 -16.46 1.14
CA ARG A 74 3.57 -16.20 1.51
C ARG A 74 3.51 -15.51 2.87
N PHE A 75 2.45 -14.76 3.10
CA PHE A 75 2.13 -14.17 4.39
C PHE A 75 0.63 -14.25 4.61
N LEU A 76 0.20 -14.20 5.87
CA LEU A 76 -1.21 -14.21 6.22
C LEU A 76 -1.71 -12.78 6.43
N VAL A 77 -2.75 -12.41 5.68
CA VAL A 77 -3.48 -11.16 5.93
C VAL A 77 -4.42 -11.36 7.13
N PRO A 78 -4.35 -10.52 8.18
CA PRO A 78 -5.29 -10.58 9.30
C PRO A 78 -6.75 -10.45 8.84
N PRO A 79 -7.72 -11.21 9.42
CA PRO A 79 -9.11 -11.20 8.98
C PRO A 79 -9.73 -9.80 8.90
N ARG A 80 -9.45 -8.93 9.88
CA ARG A 80 -9.89 -7.53 9.88
C ARG A 80 -9.45 -6.75 8.64
N LEU A 81 -8.17 -6.87 8.27
CA LEU A 81 -7.61 -6.18 7.11
C LEU A 81 -8.14 -6.79 5.81
N ARG A 82 -8.34 -8.11 5.79
CA ARG A 82 -8.99 -8.81 4.68
C ARG A 82 -10.40 -8.27 4.43
N THR A 83 -11.20 -8.13 5.48
CA THR A 83 -12.55 -7.55 5.39
C THR A 83 -12.52 -6.09 4.94
N HIS A 84 -11.60 -5.28 5.46
CA HIS A 84 -11.48 -3.87 5.09
C HIS A 84 -11.23 -3.69 3.58
N ALA A 85 -10.30 -4.45 3.01
CA ALA A 85 -9.94 -4.34 1.59
C ALA A 85 -10.79 -5.21 0.66
N GLY A 86 -11.87 -5.82 1.17
CA GLY A 86 -12.76 -6.67 0.37
C GLY A 86 -12.06 -7.88 -0.27
N LEU A 87 -10.98 -8.37 0.33
CA LEU A 87 -10.18 -9.45 -0.25
C LEU A 87 -10.90 -10.80 -0.12
N ASP A 88 -11.14 -11.46 -1.26
CA ASP A 88 -11.81 -12.74 -1.33
C ASP A 88 -10.93 -13.83 -1.98
N LYS A 89 -11.32 -14.33 -3.15
CA LYS A 89 -10.63 -15.36 -3.93
C LYS A 89 -9.56 -14.76 -4.84
N HIS A 90 -9.81 -13.57 -5.38
CA HIS A 90 -8.92 -12.92 -6.35
C HIS A 90 -8.35 -11.63 -5.77
N ALA A 91 -7.03 -11.54 -5.75
CA ALA A 91 -6.31 -10.40 -5.21
C ALA A 91 -5.22 -9.93 -6.16
N MET A 92 -5.10 -8.62 -6.27
CA MET A 92 -4.08 -7.96 -7.08
C MET A 92 -3.00 -7.36 -6.18
N LEU A 93 -1.74 -7.71 -6.47
CA LEU A 93 -0.58 -7.08 -5.85
C LEU A 93 -0.02 -6.04 -6.83
N VAL A 94 -0.11 -4.77 -6.45
CA VAL A 94 0.29 -3.62 -7.28
C VAL A 94 1.52 -2.98 -6.66
N GLY A 95 2.57 -2.75 -7.45
CA GLY A 95 3.75 -2.01 -6.99
C GLY A 95 3.47 -0.51 -6.98
N GLN A 96 3.79 0.16 -5.89
CA GLN A 96 3.65 1.61 -5.71
C GLN A 96 4.95 2.18 -5.14
N LEU A 97 5.94 2.35 -6.02
CA LEU A 97 7.28 2.84 -5.70
C LEU A 97 7.93 2.06 -4.54
N ASN A 98 7.85 2.58 -3.31
CA ASN A 98 8.50 2.02 -2.13
C ASN A 98 7.62 1.03 -1.34
N LYS A 99 6.40 0.76 -1.80
CA LYS A 99 5.46 -0.17 -1.17
C LYS A 99 4.74 -1.02 -2.22
N PHE A 100 4.00 -2.00 -1.74
CA PHE A 100 2.95 -2.63 -2.54
C PHE A 100 1.59 -2.22 -2.01
N GLN A 101 0.59 -2.26 -2.88
CA GLN A 101 -0.82 -2.31 -2.47
C GLN A 101 -1.39 -3.69 -2.78
N LEU A 102 -2.23 -4.18 -1.88
CA LEU A 102 -2.97 -5.42 -2.03
C LEU A 102 -4.46 -5.08 -2.14
N TRP A 103 -5.04 -5.47 -3.27
CA TRP A 103 -6.38 -5.08 -3.69
C TRP A 103 -7.26 -6.30 -3.93
N ASN A 104 -8.57 -6.12 -3.77
CA ASN A 104 -9.53 -6.94 -4.48
C ASN A 104 -9.37 -6.69 -5.99
N GLU A 105 -9.36 -7.74 -6.80
CA GLU A 105 -9.08 -7.64 -8.25
C GLU A 105 -10.09 -6.74 -8.98
N ASP A 106 -11.38 -6.90 -8.72
CA ASP A 106 -12.43 -6.11 -9.36
C ASP A 106 -12.35 -4.63 -8.97
N ALA A 107 -12.08 -4.36 -7.69
CA ALA A 107 -11.92 -2.99 -7.18
C ALA A 107 -10.73 -2.28 -7.84
N TRP A 108 -9.60 -2.98 -8.01
CA TRP A 108 -8.44 -2.43 -8.70
C TRP A 108 -8.74 -2.13 -10.18
N ASN A 109 -9.34 -3.08 -10.89
CA ASN A 109 -9.65 -2.90 -12.31
C ASN A 109 -10.61 -1.72 -12.52
N ALA A 110 -11.63 -1.58 -11.68
CA ALA A 110 -12.57 -0.47 -11.74
C ALA A 110 -11.88 0.89 -11.52
N LEU A 111 -10.98 0.99 -10.54
CA LEU A 111 -10.20 2.21 -10.29
C LEU A 111 -9.27 2.51 -11.48
N ALA A 112 -8.51 1.53 -11.95
CA ALA A 112 -7.57 1.70 -13.05
C ALA A 112 -8.27 2.14 -14.35
N ASP A 113 -9.44 1.58 -14.66
CA ASP A 113 -10.25 1.99 -15.80
C ASP A 113 -10.77 3.43 -15.65
N ALA A 114 -11.22 3.80 -14.45
CA ALA A 114 -11.68 5.16 -14.15
C ALA A 114 -10.54 6.18 -14.27
N ASP A 115 -9.35 5.88 -13.73
CA ASP A 115 -8.18 6.75 -13.82
C ASP A 115 -7.69 6.89 -15.27
N LEU A 116 -7.68 5.79 -16.04
CA LEU A 116 -7.33 5.83 -17.45
C LEU A 116 -8.32 6.68 -18.26
N ALA A 117 -9.61 6.63 -17.93
CA ALA A 117 -10.62 7.47 -18.56
C ALA A 117 -10.45 8.95 -18.18
N ALA A 118 -10.11 9.24 -16.91
CA ALA A 118 -9.88 10.59 -16.43
C ALA A 118 -8.66 11.25 -17.09
N ILE A 119 -7.53 10.54 -17.18
CA ILE A 119 -6.28 11.04 -17.78
C ILE A 119 -6.45 11.37 -19.27
N LYS A 120 -7.34 10.65 -19.98
CA LYS A 120 -7.65 10.90 -21.40
C LYS A 120 -8.47 12.18 -21.64
N GLN A 121 -9.07 12.77 -20.60
CA GLN A 121 -9.84 14.00 -20.78
C GLN A 121 -8.91 15.19 -21.12
N PRO A 122 -9.29 16.07 -22.07
CA PRO A 122 -8.48 17.23 -22.41
C PRO A 122 -8.20 18.11 -21.19
N GLY A 123 -6.92 18.40 -20.93
CA GLY A 123 -6.51 19.25 -19.81
C GLY A 123 -6.53 18.57 -18.42
N ALA A 124 -6.82 17.27 -18.33
CA ALA A 124 -6.91 16.58 -17.04
C ALA A 124 -5.54 16.32 -16.39
N LEU A 125 -4.50 16.10 -17.19
CA LEU A 125 -3.15 15.90 -16.67
C LEU A 125 -2.35 17.21 -16.74
N PRO A 126 -1.80 17.72 -15.63
CA PRO A 126 -0.80 18.79 -15.61
C PRO A 126 0.39 18.50 -16.54
N ASP A 127 1.01 19.54 -17.10
CA ASP A 127 2.06 19.37 -18.12
C ASP A 127 3.30 18.65 -17.56
N ASP A 128 3.70 18.94 -16.31
CA ASP A 128 4.81 18.28 -15.62
C ASP A 128 4.61 16.76 -15.44
N LEU A 129 3.35 16.32 -15.33
CA LEU A 129 3.01 14.90 -15.26
C LEU A 129 2.90 14.24 -16.64
N ARG A 130 2.58 15.01 -17.70
CA ARG A 130 2.59 14.49 -19.09
C ARG A 130 4.00 14.13 -19.56
N ASP A 131 5.01 14.87 -19.10
CA ASP A 131 6.42 14.60 -19.43
C ASP A 131 6.91 13.24 -18.92
N LEU A 132 6.19 12.60 -17.98
CA LEU A 132 6.54 11.28 -17.45
C LEU A 132 6.01 10.11 -18.30
N ILE A 133 5.10 10.36 -19.25
CA ILE A 133 4.40 9.32 -20.05
C ILE A 133 4.66 9.43 -21.57
N LEU A 134 5.39 10.44 -22.03
CA LEU A 134 5.77 10.68 -23.44
C LEU A 134 7.26 10.44 -23.65
#